data_AF-F7WCL3-F1
#
_entry.id   AF-F7WCL3-F1
#
_cell.length_a   1.000
_cell.length_b   1.000
_cell.length_c   1.000
_cell.angle_alpha   90.00
_cell.angle_beta   90.00
_cell.angle_gamma   90.00
#
_symmetry.space_group_name_H-M   'P 1'
#
loop_
_entity.id
_entity.type
_entity.pdbx_description
1 polymer ?
#
loop_
_entity_poly.entity_id
_entity_poly.type
_entity_poly.pdbx_seq_one_letter_code
_entity_poly.pdbx_strand_id
1 'polypeptide(L)'
;MGLPAHAEDPDAEEERPEGECVGFGYVIFQGQTELGRGCGQLEYAEVFDAEAEGARHGLKAAVALFPEAQVRPRITVCLDNTSVIRGLRGTPAASSQAAFLDFRATCKNYGPRLVDVRWVPDHKGITGNEIADELAKAGAEGER
;
A
#
# COMPACT_ATOMS: atom_id res chain seq x y z
N MET A 1 -32.29 -52.09 -11.78
CA MET A 1 -32.00 -51.85 -10.36
C MET A 1 -30.61 -52.43 -10.09
N GLY A 2 -29.56 -51.71 -9.75
CA GLY A 2 -29.32 -50.29 -9.55
C GLY A 2 -27.80 -50.11 -9.62
N LEU A 3 -27.33 -49.03 -10.24
CA LEU A 3 -25.92 -48.64 -10.25
C LEU A 3 -25.52 -48.25 -8.81
N PRO A 4 -24.31 -48.59 -8.32
CA PRO A 4 -23.85 -48.00 -7.08
C PRO A 4 -23.54 -46.53 -7.34
N ALA A 5 -24.19 -45.67 -6.55
CA ALA A 5 -23.95 -44.25 -6.51
C ALA A 5 -22.49 -44.00 -6.15
N HIS A 6 -21.79 -43.23 -6.99
CA HIS A 6 -20.60 -42.51 -6.56
C HIS A 6 -21.06 -41.59 -5.44
N ALA A 7 -20.66 -41.91 -4.21
CA ALA A 7 -20.76 -41.00 -3.10
C ALA A 7 -19.86 -39.81 -3.44
N GLU A 8 -20.48 -38.66 -3.68
CA GLU A 8 -19.77 -37.39 -3.76
C GLU A 8 -19.18 -37.14 -2.37
N ASP A 9 -17.86 -37.03 -2.31
CA ASP A 9 -17.12 -36.66 -1.10
C ASP A 9 -17.68 -35.34 -0.57
N PRO A 10 -18.20 -35.27 0.67
CA PRO A 10 -18.64 -34.01 1.28
C PRO A 10 -17.47 -33.15 1.80
N ASP A 11 -16.23 -33.63 1.68
CA ASP A 11 -15.00 -32.94 2.05
C ASP A 11 -14.17 -32.55 0.80
N ALA A 12 -14.83 -32.17 -0.29
CA ALA A 12 -14.20 -31.26 -1.22
C ALA A 12 -14.07 -29.91 -0.49
N GLU A 13 -13.03 -29.79 0.33
CA GLU A 13 -12.45 -28.49 0.66
C GLU A 13 -12.29 -27.80 -0.68
N GLU A 14 -13.16 -26.80 -0.92
CA GLU A 14 -13.06 -25.90 -2.04
C GLU A 14 -11.67 -25.28 -1.89
N GLU A 15 -10.68 -25.86 -2.59
CA GLU A 15 -9.35 -25.30 -2.75
C GLU A 15 -9.59 -23.94 -3.36
N ARG A 16 -9.74 -22.95 -2.48
CA ARG A 16 -9.84 -21.55 -2.87
C ARG A 16 -8.58 -21.30 -3.69
N PRO A 17 -8.71 -20.81 -4.93
CA PRO A 17 -7.58 -20.65 -5.82
C PRO A 17 -6.48 -19.91 -5.05
N GLU A 18 -5.22 -20.35 -5.22
CA GLU A 18 -4.01 -19.72 -4.69
C GLU A 18 -4.26 -18.23 -4.48
N GLY A 19 -4.34 -17.81 -3.21
CA GLY A 19 -4.95 -16.54 -2.84
C GLY A 19 -4.40 -15.41 -3.70
N GLU A 20 -5.29 -14.70 -4.42
CA GLU A 20 -4.90 -13.54 -5.22
C GLU A 20 -4.10 -12.58 -4.33
N CYS A 21 -2.82 -12.47 -4.63
CA CYS A 21 -1.91 -11.60 -3.92
C CYS A 21 -1.95 -10.22 -4.59
N VAL A 22 -2.10 -9.18 -3.78
CA VAL A 22 -1.95 -7.80 -4.24
C VAL A 22 -0.65 -7.24 -3.69
N GLY A 23 0.08 -6.48 -4.50
CA GLY A 23 1.33 -5.86 -4.08
C GLY A 23 1.16 -4.38 -3.84
N PHE A 24 1.97 -3.85 -2.92
CA PHE A 24 2.15 -2.42 -2.72
C PHE A 24 3.54 -1.98 -3.13
N GLY A 25 3.67 -0.73 -3.54
CA GLY A 25 4.93 -0.12 -3.91
C GLY A 25 5.02 1.33 -3.41
N TYR A 26 6.24 1.78 -3.12
CA TYR A 26 6.50 3.20 -2.85
C TYR A 26 7.88 3.59 -3.34
N VAL A 27 8.02 4.88 -3.68
CA VAL A 27 9.29 5.51 -4.01
C VAL A 27 9.35 6.90 -3.38
N ILE A 28 10.54 7.32 -2.97
CA ILE A 28 10.79 8.58 -2.27
C ILE A 28 11.75 9.41 -3.11
N PHE A 29 11.35 10.63 -3.44
CA PHE A 29 12.18 11.58 -4.17
C PHE A 29 12.45 12.84 -3.35
N GLN A 30 13.65 13.40 -3.53
CA GLN A 30 13.97 14.77 -3.17
C GLN A 30 14.51 15.48 -4.41
N GLY A 31 13.73 16.43 -4.93
CA GLY A 31 14.03 17.06 -6.22
C GLY A 31 13.93 16.04 -7.35
N GLN A 32 15.05 15.72 -8.00
CA GLN A 32 15.13 14.71 -9.07
C GLN A 32 15.90 13.46 -8.64
N THR A 33 16.28 13.38 -7.36
CA THR A 33 17.06 12.29 -6.80
C THR A 33 16.13 11.33 -6.07
N GLU A 34 16.16 10.05 -6.45
CA GLU A 34 15.54 8.98 -5.68
C GLU A 34 16.34 8.76 -4.39
N LEU A 35 15.66 8.82 -3.25
CA LEU A 35 16.27 8.57 -1.93
C LEU A 35 16.02 7.15 -1.43
N GLY A 36 15.01 6.47 -1.95
CA GLY A 36 14.70 5.10 -1.60
C GLY A 36 13.37 4.63 -2.18
N ARG A 37 13.17 3.32 -2.15
CA ARG A 37 11.96 2.64 -2.64
C ARG A 37 11.76 1.32 -1.91
N GLY A 38 10.57 0.77 -2.03
CA GLY A 38 10.25 -0.55 -1.50
C GLY A 38 8.95 -1.08 -2.07
N CYS A 39 8.75 -2.39 -1.93
CA CYS A 39 7.52 -3.06 -2.27
C CYS A 39 7.25 -4.19 -1.27
N GLY A 40 6.05 -4.74 -1.32
CA GLY A 40 5.67 -5.92 -0.55
C GLY A 40 4.35 -6.50 -1.05
N GLN A 41 3.97 -7.62 -0.47
CA GLN A 41 2.79 -8.40 -0.86
C GLN A 41 1.78 -8.43 0.28
N LEU A 42 0.50 -8.45 -0.06
CA LEU A 42 -0.59 -8.78 0.85
C LEU A 42 -1.37 -9.97 0.26
N GLU A 43 -1.61 -10.95 1.11
CA GLU A 43 -2.49 -12.08 0.82
C GLU A 43 -3.94 -11.70 1.20
N TYR A 44 -4.91 -12.16 0.40
CA TYR A 44 -6.34 -11.97 0.67
C TYR A 44 -6.76 -10.50 0.88
N ALA A 45 -6.18 -9.59 0.10
CA ALA A 45 -6.38 -8.16 0.23
C ALA A 45 -6.77 -7.51 -1.11
N GLU A 46 -7.40 -6.33 -1.06
CA GLU A 46 -7.76 -5.57 -2.25
C GLU A 46 -6.67 -4.54 -2.60
N VAL A 47 -6.71 -4.01 -3.82
CA VAL A 47 -5.83 -2.90 -4.26
C VAL A 47 -5.92 -1.71 -3.30
N PHE A 48 -7.09 -1.44 -2.74
CA PHE A 48 -7.28 -0.42 -1.71
C PHE A 48 -6.40 -0.65 -0.48
N ASP A 49 -6.29 -1.90 -0.02
CA ASP A 49 -5.48 -2.25 1.13
C ASP A 49 -3.99 -2.16 0.82
N ALA A 50 -3.60 -2.61 -0.37
CA ALA A 50 -2.24 -2.48 -0.86
C ALA A 50 -1.78 -1.02 -0.92
N GLU A 51 -2.60 -0.14 -1.48
CA GLU A 51 -2.27 1.28 -1.54
C GLU A 51 -2.21 1.94 -0.15
N ALA A 52 -3.09 1.55 0.78
CA ALA A 52 -3.03 2.02 2.16
C ALA A 52 -1.74 1.59 2.85
N GLU A 53 -1.30 0.34 2.64
CA GLU A 53 -0.01 -0.14 3.15
C GLU A 53 1.18 0.50 2.43
N GLY A 54 1.10 0.74 1.13
CA GLY A 54 2.11 1.49 0.38
C GLY A 54 2.31 2.90 0.93
N ALA A 55 1.23 3.61 1.21
CA ALA A 55 1.27 4.92 1.86
C ALA A 55 1.90 4.86 3.26
N ARG A 56 1.52 3.86 4.07
CA ARG A 56 2.08 3.64 5.42
C ARG A 56 3.57 3.37 5.37
N HIS A 57 4.01 2.41 4.57
CA HIS A 57 5.42 2.02 4.46
C HIS A 57 6.26 3.15 3.86
N GLY A 58 5.78 3.79 2.80
CA GLY A 58 6.45 4.93 2.16
C GLY A 58 6.64 6.10 3.12
N LEU A 59 5.62 6.46 3.91
CA LEU A 59 5.75 7.54 4.89
C LEU A 59 6.76 7.18 5.98
N LYS A 60 6.73 5.96 6.52
CA LYS A 60 7.70 5.52 7.54
C LYS A 60 9.12 5.54 7.02
N ALA A 61 9.34 5.03 5.81
CA ALA A 61 10.64 5.06 5.16
C ALA A 61 11.12 6.51 4.94
N ALA A 62 10.24 7.41 4.48
CA ALA A 62 10.57 8.81 4.29
C ALA A 62 10.93 9.52 5.61
N VAL A 63 10.19 9.24 6.69
CA VAL A 63 10.47 9.79 8.03
C VAL A 63 11.81 9.30 8.56
N ALA A 64 12.17 8.04 8.33
CA ALA A 64 13.42 7.45 8.78
C ALA A 64 14.67 8.10 8.14
N LEU A 65 14.53 8.71 6.97
CA LEU A 65 15.62 9.47 6.31
C LEU A 65 15.97 10.77 7.05
N PHE A 66 15.10 11.28 7.92
CA PHE A 66 15.26 12.58 8.59
C PHE A 66 15.12 12.47 10.12
N PRO A 67 16.15 11.95 10.83
CA PRO A 67 16.14 11.81 12.29
C PRO A 67 16.01 13.16 13.02
N GLU A 68 15.54 13.14 14.27
CA GLU A 68 15.09 14.33 15.04
C GLU A 68 16.13 15.46 15.18
N ALA A 69 17.42 15.13 15.09
CA ALA A 69 18.50 16.09 15.19
C ALA A 69 18.66 17.01 13.95
N GLN A 70 17.92 16.74 12.86
CA GLN A 70 17.97 17.49 11.61
C GLN A 70 16.69 18.29 11.39
N VAL A 71 16.79 19.38 10.63
CA VAL A 71 15.60 20.12 10.16
C VAL A 71 14.76 19.19 9.31
N ARG A 72 13.54 18.89 9.77
CA ARG A 72 12.60 18.00 9.08
C ARG A 72 12.01 18.70 7.85
N PRO A 73 12.22 18.20 6.62
CA PRO A 73 11.58 18.75 5.43
C PRO A 73 10.06 18.49 5.43
N ARG A 74 9.34 19.18 4.55
CA ARG A 74 7.95 18.83 4.27
C ARG A 74 7.90 17.57 3.41
N ILE A 75 7.12 16.59 3.84
CA ILE A 75 6.83 15.36 3.08
C ILE A 75 5.49 15.54 2.37
N THR A 76 5.44 15.22 1.09
CA THR A 76 4.18 15.14 0.32
C THR A 76 4.00 13.70 -0.13
N VAL A 77 2.98 13.05 0.39
CA VAL A 77 2.57 11.70 -0.01
C VAL A 77 1.61 11.84 -1.19
N CYS A 78 2.01 11.34 -2.36
CA CYS A 78 1.19 11.36 -3.56
C CYS A 78 0.51 10.00 -3.74
N LEU A 79 -0.78 10.00 -4.01
CA LEU A 79 -1.60 8.80 -4.23
C LEU A 79 -2.58 9.08 -5.38
N ASP A 80 -2.95 8.07 -6.13
CA ASP A 80 -3.94 8.18 -7.22
C ASP A 80 -5.33 7.66 -6.85
N ASN A 81 -5.44 6.87 -5.78
CA ASN A 81 -6.72 6.44 -5.26
C ASN A 81 -7.33 7.42 -4.26
N THR A 82 -8.36 8.12 -4.74
CA THR A 82 -9.10 9.09 -3.91
C THR A 82 -9.77 8.46 -2.68
N SER A 83 -10.10 7.18 -2.70
CA SER A 83 -10.70 6.48 -1.54
C SER A 83 -9.67 6.30 -0.42
N VAL A 84 -8.43 5.95 -0.75
CA VAL A 84 -7.32 5.82 0.21
C VAL A 84 -7.01 7.18 0.83
N ILE A 85 -6.96 8.25 0.01
CA ILE A 85 -6.77 9.62 0.50
C ILE A 85 -7.87 10.02 1.50
N ARG A 86 -9.13 9.64 1.24
CA ARG A 86 -10.24 9.88 2.19
C ARG A 86 -10.03 9.13 3.49
N GLY A 87 -9.60 7.86 3.44
CA GLY A 87 -9.29 7.05 4.62
C GLY A 87 -8.15 7.64 5.47
N LEU A 88 -7.08 8.11 4.83
CA LEU A 88 -5.92 8.72 5.50
C LEU A 88 -6.27 10.06 6.18
N ARG A 89 -7.14 10.86 5.55
CA ARG A 89 -7.53 12.19 6.05
C ARG A 89 -8.71 12.18 7.03
N GLY A 90 -9.54 11.14 7.00
CA GLY A 90 -10.84 11.12 7.68
C GLY A 90 -11.04 9.93 8.62
N THR A 91 -12.24 9.37 8.58
CA THR A 91 -12.59 8.16 9.33
C THR A 91 -12.08 6.95 8.54
N PRO A 92 -11.24 6.09 9.14
CA PRO A 92 -10.72 4.91 8.45
C PRO A 92 -11.87 3.98 8.05
N ALA A 93 -11.75 3.36 6.88
CA ALA A 93 -12.60 2.24 6.49
C ALA A 93 -12.44 1.08 7.49
N ALA A 94 -13.37 0.12 7.47
CA ALA A 94 -13.26 -1.08 8.30
C ALA A 94 -12.04 -1.93 7.91
N SER A 95 -11.75 -2.02 6.60
CA SER A 95 -10.50 -2.58 6.07
C SER A 95 -9.35 -1.58 6.19
N SER A 96 -8.12 -2.08 6.26
CA SER A 96 -6.89 -1.27 6.38
C SER A 96 -6.82 -0.30 7.57
N GLN A 97 -7.60 -0.53 8.62
CA GLN A 97 -7.62 0.34 9.80
C GLN A 97 -6.23 0.48 10.44
N ALA A 98 -5.47 -0.62 10.51
CA ALA A 98 -4.10 -0.61 11.02
C ALA A 98 -3.18 0.31 10.18
N ALA A 99 -3.26 0.24 8.85
CA ALA A 99 -2.51 1.09 7.94
C ALA A 99 -2.83 2.58 8.18
N PHE A 100 -4.11 2.93 8.23
CA PHE A 100 -4.57 4.30 8.41
C PHE A 100 -4.20 4.88 9.78
N LEU A 101 -4.38 4.11 10.85
CA LEU A 101 -4.06 4.57 12.21
C LEU A 101 -2.56 4.81 12.37
N ASP A 102 -1.74 3.91 11.85
CA ASP A 102 -0.29 3.99 11.94
C ASP A 102 0.29 5.11 11.04
N PHE A 103 -0.28 5.30 9.84
CA PHE A 103 0.04 6.47 9.00
C PHE A 103 -0.24 7.78 9.73
N ARG A 104 -1.41 7.89 10.38
CA ARG A 104 -1.80 9.09 11.14
C ARG A 104 -0.93 9.31 12.37
N ALA A 105 -0.58 8.24 13.09
CA ALA A 105 0.35 8.30 14.21
C ALA A 105 1.73 8.80 13.74
N THR A 106 2.22 8.28 12.61
CA THR A 106 3.48 8.70 11.99
C THR A 106 3.45 10.17 11.60
N CYS A 107 2.36 10.66 10.98
CA CYS A 107 2.18 12.09 10.67
C CYS A 107 2.23 12.98 11.92
N LYS A 108 1.54 12.56 12.99
CA LYS A 108 1.50 13.29 14.26
C LYS A 108 2.88 13.39 14.90
N ASN A 109 3.65 12.31 14.89
CA ASN A 109 4.99 12.26 15.49
C ASN A 109 6.04 13.00 14.65
N TYR A 110 5.93 12.97 13.32
CA TYR A 110 6.83 13.71 12.44
C TYR A 110 6.62 15.23 12.52
N GLY A 111 5.35 15.63 12.63
CA GLY A 111 4.93 17.03 12.65
C GLY A 111 3.69 17.17 11.76
N PRO A 112 2.49 17.36 12.31
CA PRO A 112 1.24 17.27 11.55
C PRO A 112 1.10 18.33 10.45
N ARG A 113 1.90 19.41 10.49
CA ARG A 113 1.96 20.44 9.44
C ARG A 113 3.03 20.17 8.38
N LEU A 114 3.89 19.18 8.59
CA LEU A 114 5.00 18.82 7.71
C LEU A 114 4.66 17.68 6.76
N VAL A 115 3.57 16.93 7.00
CA VAL A 115 3.10 15.89 6.07
C VAL A 115 1.85 16.38 5.35
N ASP A 116 1.87 16.31 4.02
CA ASP A 116 0.73 16.57 3.14
C ASP A 116 0.38 15.29 2.39
N VAL A 117 -0.89 15.09 2.07
CA VAL A 117 -1.34 14.01 1.19
C VAL A 117 -1.91 14.68 -0.05
N ARG A 118 -1.50 14.29 -1.26
CA ARG A 118 -1.99 14.87 -2.51
C ARG A 118 -2.45 13.79 -3.46
N TRP A 119 -3.51 14.12 -4.18
CA TRP A 119 -3.95 13.28 -5.28
C TRP A 119 -3.08 13.55 -6.52
N VAL A 120 -2.66 12.49 -7.20
CA VAL A 120 -2.03 12.54 -8.51
C VAL A 120 -2.79 11.64 -9.48
N PRO A 121 -2.88 11.97 -10.77
CA PRO A 121 -3.54 11.10 -11.74
C PRO A 121 -2.65 9.91 -12.09
N ASP A 122 -3.25 8.73 -12.12
CA ASP A 122 -2.61 7.51 -12.61
C ASP A 122 -2.36 7.55 -14.13
N HIS A 123 -1.29 6.90 -14.58
CA HIS A 123 -0.92 6.66 -15.98
C HIS A 123 -0.79 7.96 -16.82
N LYS A 124 -0.23 9.01 -16.22
CA LYS A 124 -0.01 10.32 -16.88
C LYS A 124 1.47 10.70 -17.08
N GLY A 125 2.43 9.77 -17.02
CA GLY A 125 3.84 10.13 -17.16
C GLY A 125 4.45 10.73 -15.89
N ILE A 126 3.79 10.57 -14.73
CA ILE A 126 4.33 11.04 -13.46
C ILE A 126 5.30 9.98 -12.97
N THR A 127 6.60 10.22 -13.18
CA THR A 127 7.68 9.26 -12.90
C THR A 127 7.56 8.58 -11.53
N GLY A 128 7.23 9.33 -10.48
CA GLY A 128 7.07 8.76 -9.14
C GLY A 128 5.88 7.80 -9.00
N ASN A 129 4.76 8.08 -9.66
CA ASN A 129 3.60 7.19 -9.66
C ASN A 129 3.91 5.92 -10.44
N GLU A 130 4.46 6.08 -11.65
CA GLU A 130 4.77 4.94 -12.53
C GLU A 130 5.74 3.96 -11.89
N ILE A 131 6.78 4.46 -11.20
CA ILE A 131 7.71 3.61 -10.44
C ILE A 131 6.98 2.91 -9.28
N ALA A 132 6.09 3.60 -8.58
CA ALA A 132 5.31 2.98 -7.50
C ALA A 132 4.38 1.86 -8.03
N ASP A 133 3.78 2.05 -9.21
CA ASP A 133 2.93 1.05 -9.86
C ASP A 133 3.74 -0.17 -10.31
N GLU A 134 4.94 0.03 -10.87
CA GLU A 134 5.87 -1.04 -11.21
C GLU A 134 6.29 -1.83 -9.97
N LEU A 135 6.57 -1.13 -8.86
CA LEU A 135 6.91 -1.75 -7.59
C LEU A 135 5.73 -2.53 -6.99
N ALA A 136 4.51 -2.02 -7.11
CA ALA A 136 3.31 -2.72 -6.68
C ALA A 136 3.10 -4.02 -7.47
N LYS A 137 3.31 -3.99 -8.79
CA LYS A 137 3.29 -5.20 -9.63
C LYS A 137 4.36 -6.21 -9.22
N ALA A 138 5.60 -5.75 -9.02
CA ALA A 138 6.68 -6.61 -8.55
C ALA A 138 6.38 -7.22 -7.17
N GLY A 139 5.79 -6.44 -6.26
CA GLY A 139 5.36 -6.92 -4.95
C GLY A 139 4.26 -7.97 -5.03
N ALA A 140 3.37 -7.89 -6.02
CA ALA A 140 2.30 -8.86 -6.23
C ALA A 140 2.83 -10.21 -6.76
N GLU A 141 3.89 -10.17 -7.57
CA GLU A 141 4.52 -11.36 -8.16
C GLU A 141 5.39 -12.16 -7.16
N GLY A 142 5.69 -11.57 -5.99
CA GLY A 142 6.57 -12.11 -4.96
C GLY A 142 8.04 -12.07 -5.37
N GLU A 143 8.95 -11.75 -4.43
CA GLU A 143 10.37 -12.03 -4.63
C GLU A 143 10.53 -13.57 -4.67
N ARG A 144 10.58 -14.14 -5.88
CA ARG A 144 10.89 -15.57 -6.08
C ARG A 144 12.31 -15.92 -5.68
#